data_AF-A0A7T0NVC1-F1
#
_entry.id   AF-A0A7T0NVC1-F1
#
_cell.length_a   1.000
_cell.length_b   1.000
_cell.length_c   1.000
_cell.angle_alpha   90.00
_cell.angle_beta   90.00
_cell.angle_gamma   90.00
#
_symmetry.space_group_name_H-M   'P 1'
#
loop_
_entity.id
_entity.type
_entity.pdbx_description
1 polymer ?
#
loop_
_entity_poly.entity_id
_entity_poly.type
_entity_poly.pdbx_seq_one_letter_code
_entity_poly.pdbx_strand_id
1 'polypeptide(L)'
;MLLKVLSILSLASLSLPSLASPVYNASNGHYYELHTFTDDWRLDWSEAKNFAESLSHQGGSGYLATVTSQAEDDFLWSVLGAQGSFLGGFDTSSYNSTDGKWKHQAWQWVSGEAFSYTNFLQGEPNHWQDNSALTPDPEDYLMYWWQAGAGNERWNDTNLDSSHLTSEGIRYVVRGFVVEFNPTLTTPVPVPPSIWLFGSGLMLLLQRRKAAA
;
A
#
# COMPACT_ATOMS: atom_id res chain seq x y z
N MET A 1 55.48 7.98 6.82
CA MET A 1 54.33 8.47 7.61
C MET A 1 53.13 8.57 6.68
N LEU A 2 52.25 7.55 6.66
CA LEU A 2 51.02 7.56 5.88
C LEU A 2 49.91 8.21 6.71
N LEU A 3 49.40 9.35 6.25
CA LEU A 3 48.26 10.03 6.86
C LEU A 3 46.98 9.43 6.26
N LYS A 4 46.21 8.68 7.06
CA LYS A 4 44.86 8.23 6.69
C LYS A 4 43.90 9.38 6.95
N VAL A 5 43.34 9.94 5.87
CA VAL A 5 42.22 10.90 5.95
C VAL A 5 40.94 10.07 6.10
N LEU A 6 40.26 10.20 7.24
CA LEU A 6 38.91 9.69 7.44
C LEU A 6 37.94 10.74 6.91
N SER A 7 37.32 10.47 5.77
CA SER A 7 36.19 11.28 5.28
C SER A 7 34.95 10.91 6.08
N ILE A 8 34.44 11.86 6.88
CA ILE A 8 33.15 11.74 7.55
C ILE A 8 32.09 12.15 6.52
N LEU A 9 31.31 11.17 6.05
CA LEU A 9 30.16 11.41 5.20
C LEU A 9 29.02 11.94 6.07
N SER A 10 28.77 13.25 6.02
CA SER A 10 27.62 13.86 6.68
C SER A 10 26.36 13.53 5.88
N LEU A 11 25.56 12.55 6.32
CA LEU A 11 24.21 12.35 5.81
C LEU A 11 23.34 13.53 6.28
N ALA A 12 23.04 14.45 5.37
CA ALA A 12 21.94 15.38 5.57
C ALA A 12 20.64 14.58 5.51
N SER A 13 20.00 14.37 6.66
CA SER A 13 18.64 13.85 6.73
C SER A 13 17.70 14.91 6.14
N LEU A 14 17.29 14.74 4.88
CA LEU A 14 16.10 15.42 4.39
C LEU A 14 14.94 14.90 5.22
N SER A 15 14.39 15.74 6.10
CA SER A 15 13.11 15.46 6.74
C SER A 15 12.04 15.58 5.66
N LEU A 16 11.63 14.44 5.11
CA LEU A 16 10.39 14.34 4.36
C LEU A 16 9.25 14.81 5.29
N PRO A 17 8.22 15.49 4.77
CA PRO A 17 7.07 15.86 5.57
C PRO A 17 6.53 14.63 6.29
N SER A 18 6.29 14.77 7.59
CA SER A 18 5.78 13.74 8.49
C SER A 18 4.54 13.08 7.88
N LEU A 19 4.73 11.92 7.24
CA LEU A 19 3.65 11.02 6.89
C LEU A 19 3.01 10.55 8.20
N ALA A 20 1.68 10.61 8.28
CA ALA A 20 0.96 10.13 9.45
C ALA A 20 1.34 8.67 9.71
N SER A 21 1.53 8.28 10.98
CA SER A 21 1.81 6.88 11.30
C SER A 21 0.68 5.97 10.79
N PRO A 22 0.99 4.75 10.30
CA PRO A 22 -0.03 3.82 9.84
C PRO A 22 -1.14 3.61 10.87
N VAL A 23 -2.38 3.64 10.41
CA VAL A 23 -3.60 3.57 11.23
C VAL A 23 -4.04 2.11 11.32
N TYR A 24 -4.17 1.60 12.54
CA TYR A 24 -4.57 0.22 12.79
C TYR A 24 -6.07 0.02 12.59
N ASN A 25 -6.44 -0.98 11.79
CA ASN A 25 -7.81 -1.46 11.70
C ASN A 25 -7.99 -2.72 12.55
N ALA A 26 -8.73 -2.60 13.64
CA ALA A 26 -8.99 -3.73 14.53
C ALA A 26 -9.89 -4.83 13.91
N SER A 27 -10.62 -4.55 12.83
CA SER A 27 -11.53 -5.53 12.22
C SER A 27 -10.81 -6.63 11.44
N ASN A 28 -9.65 -6.31 10.85
CA ASN A 28 -8.84 -7.26 10.08
C ASN A 28 -7.40 -7.40 10.62
N GLY A 29 -6.99 -6.52 11.54
CA GLY A 29 -5.67 -6.55 12.17
C GLY A 29 -4.55 -5.96 11.31
N HIS A 30 -4.88 -5.23 10.25
CA HIS A 30 -3.91 -4.63 9.34
C HIS A 30 -3.67 -3.15 9.69
N TYR A 31 -2.61 -2.57 9.14
CA TYR A 31 -2.30 -1.15 9.26
C TYR A 31 -2.38 -0.48 7.89
N TYR A 32 -2.84 0.77 7.85
CA TYR A 32 -3.02 1.52 6.60
C TYR A 32 -2.36 2.89 6.65
N GLU A 33 -1.73 3.28 5.56
CA GLU A 33 -1.12 4.59 5.38
C GLU A 33 -1.63 5.25 4.10
N LEU A 34 -2.11 6.49 4.20
CA LEU A 34 -2.55 7.27 3.05
C LEU A 34 -1.43 8.22 2.61
N HIS A 35 -1.00 8.08 1.35
CA HIS A 35 -0.07 9.02 0.73
C HIS A 35 -0.83 9.92 -0.23
N THR A 36 -0.80 11.23 0.01
CA THR A 36 -1.43 12.22 -0.86
C THR A 36 -0.43 12.82 -1.84
N PHE A 37 -0.83 12.92 -3.10
CA PHE A 37 -0.06 13.59 -4.14
C PHE A 37 -0.04 15.11 -3.96
N THR A 38 0.99 15.71 -4.51
CA THR A 38 1.22 17.16 -4.56
C THR A 38 1.54 17.56 -6.00
N ASP A 39 1.65 18.87 -6.27
CA ASP A 39 1.99 19.36 -7.60
C ASP A 39 3.38 18.88 -8.06
N ASP A 40 4.32 18.69 -7.12
CA ASP A 40 5.70 18.26 -7.40
C ASP A 40 5.91 16.75 -7.27
N TRP A 41 4.92 16.01 -6.76
CA TRP A 41 5.05 14.58 -6.50
C TRP A 41 3.74 13.84 -6.72
N ARG A 42 3.75 13.01 -7.75
CA ARG A 42 2.67 12.14 -8.17
C ARG A 42 3.27 10.85 -8.71
N LEU A 43 2.58 9.76 -8.49
CA LEU A 43 2.92 8.45 -9.01
C LEU A 43 1.76 7.94 -9.88
N ASP A 44 2.07 7.22 -10.95
CA ASP A 44 1.08 6.37 -11.59
C ASP A 44 0.75 5.14 -10.71
N TRP A 45 -0.22 4.31 -11.12
CA TRP A 45 -0.60 3.15 -10.32
C TRP A 45 0.54 2.14 -10.12
N SER A 46 1.36 1.91 -11.15
CA SER A 46 2.50 0.98 -11.09
C SER A 46 3.61 1.49 -10.17
N GLU A 47 3.90 2.78 -10.27
CA GLU A 47 4.85 3.46 -9.39
C GLU A 47 4.36 3.48 -7.94
N ALA A 48 3.07 3.74 -7.70
CA ALA A 48 2.46 3.68 -6.37
C ALA A 48 2.54 2.26 -5.78
N LYS A 49 2.30 1.23 -6.60
CA LYS A 49 2.50 -0.18 -6.21
C LYS A 49 3.93 -0.45 -5.79
N ASN A 50 4.91 -0.08 -6.61
CA ASN A 50 6.33 -0.29 -6.32
C ASN A 50 6.76 0.48 -5.06
N PHE A 51 6.23 1.69 -4.87
CA PHE A 51 6.48 2.49 -3.67
C PHE A 51 5.93 1.79 -2.43
N ALA A 52 4.67 1.34 -2.47
CA ALA A 52 4.04 0.60 -1.37
C ALA A 52 4.85 -0.65 -0.98
N GLU A 53 5.31 -1.42 -1.97
CA GLU A 53 6.15 -2.62 -1.79
C GLU A 53 7.54 -2.34 -1.21
N SER A 54 8.01 -1.09 -1.29
CA SER A 54 9.27 -0.66 -0.66
C SER A 54 9.14 -0.33 0.83
N LEU A 55 7.91 -0.17 1.32
CA LEU A 55 7.64 0.17 2.71
C LEU A 55 7.53 -1.08 3.59
N SER A 56 7.71 -0.88 4.90
CA SER A 56 7.42 -1.92 5.89
C SER A 56 6.93 -1.32 7.20
N HIS A 57 6.04 -2.04 7.87
CA HIS A 57 5.53 -1.66 9.18
C HIS A 57 5.28 -2.92 10.02
N GLN A 58 5.71 -2.91 11.29
CA GLN A 58 5.57 -4.06 12.21
C GLN A 58 6.07 -5.39 11.62
N GLY A 59 7.16 -5.34 10.86
CA GLY A 59 7.75 -6.51 10.20
C GLY A 59 7.00 -7.03 8.97
N GLY A 60 5.88 -6.42 8.58
CA GLY A 60 5.18 -6.69 7.32
C GLY A 60 5.62 -5.76 6.21
N SER A 61 5.77 -6.27 4.98
CA SER A 61 5.95 -5.43 3.79
C SER A 61 4.63 -4.75 3.40
N GLY A 62 4.72 -3.54 2.86
CA GLY A 62 3.55 -2.83 2.34
C GLY A 62 3.12 -3.34 0.96
N TYR A 63 1.87 -3.08 0.61
CA TYR A 63 1.31 -3.22 -0.73
C TYR A 63 0.16 -2.23 -0.91
N LEU A 64 -0.27 -1.95 -2.14
CA LEU A 64 -1.47 -1.11 -2.32
C LEU A 64 -2.68 -1.80 -1.70
N ALA A 65 -3.45 -1.05 -0.91
CA ALA A 65 -4.48 -1.61 -0.05
C ALA A 65 -5.53 -2.40 -0.83
N THR A 66 -5.92 -3.52 -0.25
CA THR A 66 -7.03 -4.34 -0.70
C THR A 66 -8.29 -3.99 0.08
N VAL A 67 -9.43 -4.40 -0.46
CA VAL A 67 -10.71 -4.22 0.21
C VAL A 67 -11.53 -5.49 0.04
N THR A 68 -11.53 -6.31 1.08
CA THR A 68 -12.11 -7.65 1.09
C THR A 68 -13.46 -7.71 1.82
N SER A 69 -13.87 -6.59 2.43
CA SER A 69 -15.14 -6.49 3.16
C SER A 69 -15.70 -5.07 3.21
N GLN A 70 -17.00 -4.95 3.46
CA GLN A 70 -17.65 -3.66 3.69
C GLN A 70 -17.06 -2.89 4.88
N ALA A 71 -16.70 -3.59 5.96
CA ALA A 71 -16.15 -2.96 7.16
C ALA A 71 -14.77 -2.35 6.91
N GLU A 72 -13.95 -3.01 6.10
CA GLU A 72 -12.68 -2.47 5.63
C GLU A 72 -12.88 -1.27 4.70
N ASP A 73 -13.81 -1.37 3.75
CA ASP A 73 -14.17 -0.27 2.85
C ASP A 73 -14.60 0.98 3.62
N ASP A 74 -15.46 0.81 4.63
CA ASP A 74 -15.93 1.89 5.51
C ASP A 74 -14.83 2.48 6.37
N PHE A 75 -13.88 1.67 6.84
CA PHE A 75 -12.71 2.12 7.58
C PHE A 75 -11.80 2.99 6.71
N LEU A 76 -11.42 2.52 5.51
CA LEU A 76 -10.58 3.31 4.60
C LEU A 76 -11.26 4.61 4.17
N TRP A 77 -12.56 4.54 3.88
CA TRP A 77 -13.30 5.73 3.48
C TRP A 77 -13.45 6.76 4.61
N SER A 78 -13.90 6.32 5.79
CA SER A 78 -14.38 7.24 6.83
C SER A 78 -13.33 7.58 7.88
N VAL A 79 -12.44 6.64 8.20
CA VAL A 79 -11.39 6.82 9.22
C VAL A 79 -10.11 7.31 8.59
N LEU A 80 -9.68 6.66 7.49
CA LEU A 80 -8.43 7.03 6.83
C LEU A 80 -8.59 8.24 5.89
N GLY A 81 -9.78 8.44 5.32
CA GLY A 81 -10.02 9.53 4.37
C GLY A 81 -9.46 9.25 2.97
N ALA A 82 -9.57 8.00 2.51
CA ALA A 82 -8.97 7.51 1.27
C ALA A 82 -9.66 7.96 -0.03
N GLN A 83 -10.58 8.94 0.01
CA GLN A 83 -11.31 9.40 -1.18
C GLN A 83 -10.36 9.86 -2.28
N GLY A 84 -10.62 9.45 -3.52
CA GLY A 84 -9.77 9.83 -4.65
C GLY A 84 -8.42 9.12 -4.68
N SER A 85 -8.24 7.96 -4.06
CA SER A 85 -6.94 7.27 -3.97
C SER A 85 -6.87 6.00 -4.79
N PHE A 86 -5.70 5.64 -5.30
CA PHE A 86 -5.46 4.31 -5.86
C PHE A 86 -5.60 3.23 -4.79
N LEU A 87 -6.12 2.08 -5.20
CA LEU A 87 -6.19 0.82 -4.45
C LEU A 87 -5.44 -0.28 -5.20
N GLY A 88 -5.17 -1.40 -4.53
CA GLY A 88 -4.41 -2.52 -5.08
C GLY A 88 -5.17 -3.43 -6.04
N GLY A 89 -6.33 -3.00 -6.52
CA GLY A 89 -7.13 -3.76 -7.48
C GLY A 89 -6.66 -3.49 -8.90
N PHE A 90 -6.55 -4.54 -9.70
CA PHE A 90 -6.26 -4.42 -11.12
C PHE A 90 -6.97 -5.53 -11.90
N ASP A 91 -7.13 -5.34 -13.20
CA ASP A 91 -7.76 -6.29 -14.10
C ASP A 91 -6.84 -6.66 -15.27
N THR A 92 -7.24 -7.68 -16.02
CA THR A 92 -6.65 -8.04 -17.31
C THR A 92 -7.73 -8.03 -18.37
N SER A 93 -7.92 -6.91 -19.05
CA SER A 93 -9.00 -6.82 -20.03
C SER A 93 -8.64 -7.44 -21.38
N SER A 94 -9.68 -7.80 -22.14
CA SER A 94 -9.54 -8.32 -23.49
C SER A 94 -10.43 -7.56 -24.48
N TYR A 95 -9.92 -7.35 -25.69
CA TYR A 95 -10.70 -6.72 -26.75
C TYR A 95 -11.61 -7.74 -27.43
N ASN A 96 -12.92 -7.50 -27.37
CA ASN A 96 -13.91 -8.28 -28.09
C ASN A 96 -14.15 -7.68 -29.49
N SER A 97 -13.65 -8.35 -30.52
CA SER A 97 -13.79 -7.92 -31.90
C SER A 97 -15.22 -8.01 -32.46
N THR A 98 -16.13 -8.71 -31.78
CA THR A 98 -17.51 -8.87 -32.24
C THR A 98 -18.34 -7.62 -31.98
N ASP A 99 -18.21 -7.02 -30.79
CA ASP A 99 -18.90 -5.78 -30.44
C ASP A 99 -17.99 -4.55 -30.44
N GLY A 100 -16.69 -4.74 -30.71
CA GLY A 100 -15.69 -3.68 -30.84
C GLY A 100 -15.38 -3.00 -29.51
N LYS A 101 -15.44 -3.75 -28.39
CA LYS A 101 -15.31 -3.20 -27.03
C LYS A 101 -14.33 -3.99 -26.19
N TRP A 102 -13.64 -3.30 -25.29
CA TRP A 102 -12.91 -3.94 -24.21
C TRP A 102 -13.86 -4.54 -23.19
N LYS A 103 -13.42 -5.66 -22.61
CA LYS A 103 -14.14 -6.41 -21.59
C LYS A 103 -13.19 -6.73 -20.45
N HIS A 104 -13.54 -6.24 -19.27
CA HIS A 104 -13.00 -6.75 -18.02
C HIS A 104 -13.09 -8.27 -17.95
N GLN A 105 -12.06 -8.94 -17.42
CA GLN A 105 -12.03 -10.40 -17.34
C GLN A 105 -11.98 -10.91 -15.92
N ALA A 106 -11.03 -10.43 -15.13
CA ALA A 106 -10.65 -11.01 -13.85
C ALA A 106 -9.93 -9.98 -12.98
N TRP A 107 -10.73 -9.11 -12.34
CA TRP A 107 -10.23 -8.27 -11.27
C TRP A 107 -9.54 -9.10 -10.18
N GLN A 108 -8.42 -8.60 -9.70
CA GLN A 108 -7.55 -9.26 -8.75
C GLN A 108 -6.85 -8.24 -7.85
N TRP A 109 -6.47 -8.70 -6.65
CA TRP A 109 -5.72 -7.90 -5.70
C TRP A 109 -4.22 -8.15 -5.86
N VAL A 110 -3.41 -7.10 -5.70
CA VAL A 110 -1.93 -7.22 -5.67
C VAL A 110 -1.42 -8.14 -4.56
N SER A 111 -2.19 -8.34 -3.48
CA SER A 111 -1.88 -9.27 -2.39
C SER A 111 -2.08 -10.74 -2.77
N GLY A 112 -2.83 -11.03 -3.86
CA GLY A 112 -3.27 -12.37 -4.25
C GLY A 112 -4.51 -12.87 -3.49
N GLU A 113 -5.13 -12.04 -2.65
CA GLU A 113 -6.41 -12.36 -2.02
C GLU A 113 -7.54 -12.49 -3.05
N ALA A 114 -8.59 -13.23 -2.68
CA ALA A 114 -9.75 -13.41 -3.56
C ALA A 114 -10.50 -12.09 -3.77
N PHE A 115 -10.74 -11.72 -5.02
CA PHE A 115 -11.54 -10.55 -5.39
C PHE A 115 -13.05 -10.89 -5.33
N SER A 116 -13.59 -10.99 -4.11
CA SER A 116 -14.98 -11.44 -3.86
C SER A 116 -15.93 -10.34 -3.37
N TYR A 117 -15.38 -9.28 -2.75
CA TYR A 117 -16.11 -8.07 -2.39
C TYR A 117 -15.90 -7.01 -3.47
N THR A 118 -16.98 -6.32 -3.85
CA THR A 118 -16.92 -5.22 -4.82
C THR A 118 -17.78 -4.05 -4.36
N ASN A 119 -17.32 -2.84 -4.66
CA ASN A 119 -18.06 -1.61 -4.35
C ASN A 119 -17.97 -0.57 -5.48
N PHE A 120 -18.02 -1.03 -6.73
CA PHE A 120 -18.03 -0.19 -7.93
C PHE A 120 -19.25 0.72 -7.96
N LEU A 121 -19.02 1.98 -8.35
CA LEU A 121 -20.08 2.94 -8.61
C LEU A 121 -21.09 2.40 -9.64
N GLN A 122 -22.31 2.92 -9.59
CA GLN A 122 -23.31 2.57 -10.58
C GLN A 122 -22.81 2.93 -11.99
N GLY A 123 -22.67 1.90 -12.83
CA GLY A 123 -22.16 2.04 -14.20
C GLY A 123 -20.71 1.61 -14.35
N GLU A 124 -20.00 1.40 -13.25
CA GLU A 124 -18.61 0.98 -13.21
C GLU A 124 -18.45 -0.53 -12.96
N PRO A 125 -17.30 -1.11 -13.35
CA PRO A 125 -16.25 -0.49 -14.17
C PRO A 125 -16.64 -0.43 -15.66
N ASN A 126 -16.13 0.57 -16.40
CA ASN A 126 -16.69 0.93 -17.71
C ASN A 126 -15.69 1.16 -18.87
N HIS A 127 -14.38 1.12 -18.62
CA HIS A 127 -13.35 1.47 -19.61
C HIS A 127 -13.56 2.82 -20.29
N TRP A 128 -13.79 3.89 -19.51
CA TRP A 128 -14.09 5.20 -20.06
C TRP A 128 -12.87 5.81 -20.77
N GLN A 129 -13.14 6.55 -21.84
CA GLN A 129 -12.11 7.15 -22.69
C GLN A 129 -12.54 8.52 -23.22
N ASP A 130 -11.57 9.40 -23.43
CA ASP A 130 -11.74 10.70 -24.09
C ASP A 130 -11.24 10.71 -25.55
N ASN A 131 -10.81 9.55 -26.07
CA ASN A 131 -10.15 9.36 -27.37
C ASN A 131 -8.77 10.06 -27.52
N SER A 132 -8.16 10.50 -26.42
CA SER A 132 -6.78 10.96 -26.41
C SER A 132 -5.81 9.80 -26.13
N ALA A 133 -4.52 10.06 -26.32
CA ALA A 133 -3.49 9.10 -25.94
C ALA A 133 -3.36 8.91 -24.41
N LEU A 134 -4.03 9.74 -23.60
CA LEU A 134 -3.98 9.67 -22.15
C LEU A 134 -4.92 8.63 -21.58
N THR A 135 -6.08 8.39 -22.19
CA THR A 135 -7.00 7.31 -21.81
C THR A 135 -6.84 6.15 -22.80
N PRO A 136 -5.72 5.40 -22.77
CA PRO A 136 -5.61 4.23 -23.61
C PRO A 136 -6.65 3.20 -23.14
N ASP A 137 -7.21 2.47 -24.09
CA ASP A 137 -7.88 1.24 -23.75
C ASP A 137 -6.84 0.25 -23.20
N PRO A 138 -7.17 -0.58 -22.19
CA PRO A 138 -8.30 -0.54 -21.25
C PRO A 138 -7.98 0.23 -19.94
N GLU A 139 -9.02 0.68 -19.22
CA GLU A 139 -8.91 1.10 -17.82
C GLU A 139 -8.91 -0.12 -16.89
N ASP A 140 -7.73 -0.53 -16.40
CA ASP A 140 -7.53 -1.80 -15.69
C ASP A 140 -7.03 -1.61 -14.24
N TYR A 141 -7.14 -0.40 -13.67
CA TYR A 141 -6.64 -0.10 -12.32
C TYR A 141 -7.74 0.43 -11.42
N LEU A 142 -7.77 0.00 -10.16
CA LEU A 142 -8.82 0.36 -9.21
C LEU A 142 -8.49 1.66 -8.45
N MET A 143 -9.49 2.52 -8.29
CA MET A 143 -9.39 3.69 -7.43
C MET A 143 -10.68 3.96 -6.65
N TYR A 144 -10.55 4.58 -5.48
CA TYR A 144 -11.67 5.20 -4.79
C TYR A 144 -12.06 6.50 -5.48
N TRP A 145 -13.31 6.65 -5.88
CA TRP A 145 -13.85 7.93 -6.32
C TRP A 145 -13.80 8.98 -5.20
N TRP A 146 -13.89 10.26 -5.58
CA TRP A 146 -13.81 11.37 -4.63
C TRP A 146 -15.13 11.62 -3.87
N GLN A 147 -16.22 10.98 -4.30
CA GLN A 147 -17.54 11.00 -3.69
C GLN A 147 -18.14 9.60 -3.69
N ALA A 148 -18.93 9.28 -2.66
CA ALA A 148 -19.72 8.06 -2.65
C ALA A 148 -20.94 8.20 -3.59
N GLY A 149 -21.30 7.10 -4.23
CA GLY A 149 -22.53 6.91 -4.99
C GLY A 149 -23.78 6.80 -4.11
N ALA A 150 -24.93 6.69 -4.75
CA ALA A 150 -26.23 6.73 -4.11
C ALA A 150 -26.47 5.57 -3.11
N GLY A 151 -25.78 4.44 -3.29
CA GLY A 151 -25.83 3.25 -2.44
C GLY A 151 -24.56 3.02 -1.63
N ASN A 152 -23.75 4.06 -1.39
CA ASN A 152 -22.43 3.96 -0.74
C ASN A 152 -21.36 3.24 -1.59
N GLU A 153 -21.58 3.17 -2.90
CA GLU A 153 -20.58 2.70 -3.86
C GLU A 153 -19.45 3.73 -3.98
N ARG A 154 -18.22 3.27 -4.16
CA ARG A 154 -17.05 4.17 -4.06
C ARG A 154 -15.96 3.89 -5.07
N TRP A 155 -16.00 2.80 -5.83
CA TRP A 155 -14.89 2.42 -6.72
C TRP A 155 -15.15 2.81 -8.17
N ASN A 156 -14.06 3.14 -8.85
CA ASN A 156 -13.96 3.37 -10.30
C ASN A 156 -12.78 2.56 -10.84
N ASP A 157 -12.85 2.10 -12.08
CA ASP A 157 -11.65 1.78 -12.85
C ASP A 157 -10.98 3.06 -13.37
N THR A 158 -9.71 2.98 -13.73
CA THR A 158 -8.97 4.10 -14.30
C THR A 158 -7.81 3.58 -15.15
N ASN A 159 -7.36 4.38 -16.11
CA ASN A 159 -6.06 4.18 -16.76
C ASN A 159 -4.88 4.31 -15.78
N LEU A 160 -3.67 3.93 -16.24
CA LEU A 160 -2.46 3.83 -15.42
C LEU A 160 -2.14 5.11 -14.62
N ASP A 161 -2.26 6.27 -15.25
CA ASP A 161 -1.89 7.56 -14.66
C ASP A 161 -3.06 8.27 -13.97
N SER A 162 -4.27 7.70 -14.07
CA SER A 162 -5.54 8.35 -13.71
C SER A 162 -5.68 9.76 -14.28
N SER A 163 -5.56 9.87 -15.60
CA SER A 163 -5.54 11.17 -16.29
C SER A 163 -6.40 11.21 -17.54
N HIS A 164 -6.91 12.39 -17.89
CA HIS A 164 -7.62 12.65 -19.14
C HIS A 164 -7.35 14.08 -19.64
N LEU A 165 -7.62 14.32 -20.91
CA LEU A 165 -7.51 15.61 -21.55
C LEU A 165 -8.79 16.44 -21.35
N THR A 166 -8.60 17.71 -21.00
CA THR A 166 -9.66 18.71 -20.94
C THR A 166 -9.31 19.90 -21.84
N SER A 167 -10.23 20.85 -22.01
CA SER A 167 -9.94 22.11 -22.71
C SER A 167 -8.85 22.95 -22.02
N GLU A 168 -8.58 22.69 -20.75
CA GLU A 168 -7.62 23.42 -19.91
C GLU A 168 -6.27 22.69 -19.82
N GLY A 169 -6.15 21.49 -20.40
CA GLY A 169 -4.95 20.66 -20.36
C GLY A 169 -5.21 19.30 -19.72
N ILE A 170 -4.12 18.65 -19.28
CA ILE A 170 -4.17 17.32 -18.66
C ILE A 170 -4.73 17.46 -17.25
N ARG A 171 -5.71 16.63 -16.93
CA ARG A 171 -6.32 16.55 -15.61
C ARG A 171 -6.07 15.17 -15.00
N TYR A 172 -5.53 15.15 -13.80
CA TYR A 172 -5.37 13.94 -13.00
C TYR A 172 -6.53 13.82 -12.00
N VAL A 173 -7.12 12.63 -11.90
CA VAL A 173 -8.30 12.37 -11.07
C VAL A 173 -7.88 11.91 -9.67
N VAL A 174 -6.99 10.93 -9.59
CA VAL A 174 -6.47 10.42 -8.32
C VAL A 174 -5.63 11.48 -7.60
N ARG A 175 -5.69 11.48 -6.27
CA ARG A 175 -5.05 12.42 -5.35
C ARG A 175 -4.07 11.74 -4.39
N GLY A 176 -3.88 10.44 -4.52
CA GLY A 176 -3.02 9.68 -3.63
C GLY A 176 -3.17 8.18 -3.82
N PHE A 177 -2.65 7.41 -2.88
CA PHE A 177 -2.79 5.96 -2.83
C PHE A 177 -2.76 5.47 -1.39
N VAL A 178 -3.39 4.33 -1.16
CA VAL A 178 -3.42 3.70 0.16
C VAL A 178 -2.45 2.54 0.19
N VAL A 179 -1.59 2.51 1.20
CA VAL A 179 -0.72 1.37 1.51
C VAL A 179 -1.34 0.59 2.65
N GLU A 180 -1.30 -0.72 2.55
CA GLU A 180 -1.70 -1.67 3.58
C GLU A 180 -0.49 -2.50 4.01
N PHE A 181 -0.42 -2.79 5.30
CA PHE A 181 0.60 -3.63 5.90
C PHE A 181 -0.07 -4.76 6.68
N ASN A 182 0.27 -5.99 6.32
CA ASN A 182 -0.07 -7.17 7.10
C ASN A 182 1.05 -7.44 8.13
N PRO A 183 0.81 -7.19 9.43
CA PRO A 183 1.85 -7.35 10.44
C PRO A 183 2.30 -8.81 10.52
N THR A 184 3.62 -9.05 10.45
CA THR A 184 4.15 -10.37 10.73
C THR A 184 4.18 -10.55 12.25
N LEU A 185 3.31 -11.41 12.76
CA LEU A 185 3.34 -11.79 14.17
C LEU A 185 4.62 -12.58 14.44
N THR A 186 5.68 -11.89 14.85
CA THR A 186 6.84 -12.56 15.45
C THR A 186 6.38 -13.10 16.81
N THR A 187 6.08 -14.40 16.88
CA THR A 187 6.04 -15.05 18.20
C THR A 187 7.42 -14.84 18.81
N PRO A 188 7.53 -14.28 20.03
CA PRO A 188 8.83 -14.19 20.69
C PRO A 188 9.38 -15.62 20.74
N VAL A 189 10.50 -15.87 20.07
CA VAL A 189 11.16 -17.17 20.17
C VAL A 189 11.39 -17.40 21.67
N PRO A 190 10.77 -18.43 22.29
CA PRO A 190 10.99 -18.69 23.70
C PRO A 190 12.48 -18.87 23.89
N VAL A 191 13.09 -18.03 24.73
CA VAL A 191 14.51 -18.15 25.05
C VAL A 191 14.73 -19.59 25.49
N PRO A 192 15.53 -20.41 24.77
CA PRO A 192 15.68 -21.81 25.13
C PRO A 192 16.12 -21.89 26.61
N PRO A 193 15.63 -22.86 27.39
CA PRO A 193 16.05 -23.02 28.79
C PRO A 193 17.58 -23.10 28.97
N SER A 194 18.32 -23.40 27.90
CA SER A 194 19.78 -23.37 27.88
C SER A 194 20.38 -21.99 28.15
N ILE A 195 19.74 -20.87 27.78
CA ILE A 195 20.24 -19.52 28.11
C ILE A 195 20.22 -19.30 29.63
N TRP A 196 19.20 -19.82 30.32
CA TRP A 196 19.15 -19.81 31.78
C TRP A 196 20.22 -20.71 32.41
N LEU A 197 20.52 -21.85 31.79
CA LEU A 197 21.60 -22.75 32.22
C LEU A 197 23.00 -22.13 32.06
N PHE A 198 23.25 -21.36 31.00
CA PHE A 198 24.50 -20.59 30.85
C PHE A 198 24.62 -19.47 31.89
N GLY A 199 23.53 -18.76 32.18
CA GLY A 199 23.49 -17.73 33.23
C GLY A 199 23.75 -18.30 34.64
N SER A 200 23.14 -19.43 34.98
CA SER A 200 23.35 -20.09 36.28
C SER A 200 24.72 -20.76 36.41
N GLY A 201 25.23 -21.34 35.32
CA GLY A 201 26.56 -21.96 35.28
C GLY A 201 27.70 -20.96 35.53
N LEU A 202 27.59 -19.75 35.00
CA LEU A 202 28.57 -18.69 35.20
C LEU A 202 28.58 -18.16 36.64
N MET A 203 27.42 -18.06 37.31
CA MET A 203 27.34 -17.66 38.72
C MET A 203 27.93 -18.71 39.67
N LEU A 204 27.72 -20.00 39.40
CA LEU A 204 28.29 -21.09 40.20
C LEU A 204 29.82 -21.15 40.12
N LEU A 205 30.40 -20.82 38.96
CA LEU A 205 31.85 -20.73 38.77
C LEU A 205 32.47 -19.52 39.49
N LEU A 206 31.74 -18.41 39.60
CA LEU A 206 32.17 -17.21 40.33
C LEU A 206 32.09 -17.38 41.85
N GLN A 207 31.10 -18.12 42.36
CA GLN A 207 30.99 -18.43 43.80
C GLN A 207 32.07 -19.39 44.29
N ARG A 208 32.46 -20.38 43.47
CA ARG A 208 33.54 -21.33 43.82
C ARG A 208 34.92 -20.69 43.95
N ARG A 209 35.16 -19.56 43.27
CA ARG A 209 36.45 -18.83 43.38
C ARG A 209 36.59 -18.00 44.66
N LYS A 210 35.49 -17.68 45.34
CA LYS A 210 35.52 -16.91 46.61
C LYS A 210 35.66 -17.79 47.86
N ALA A 211 35.42 -19.10 47.77
CA ALA A 211 35.48 -20.03 48.89
C ALA A 211 36.83 -20.78 49.02
N ALA A 212 37.81 -20.47 48.16
CA ALA A 212 39.12 -21.13 48.11
C ALA A 212 40.30 -20.17 48.38
N ALA A 213 40.05 -19.08 49.11
CA ALA A 213 41.08 -18.14 49.58
C ALA A 213 41.01 -18.02 51.11
#